data_AF-A0A798QGB3-F1
#
_entry.id   AF-A0A798QGB3-F1
#
_cell.length_a   1.000
_cell.length_b   1.000
_cell.length_c   1.000
_cell.angle_alpha   90.00
_cell.angle_beta   90.00
_cell.angle_gamma   90.00
#
_symmetry.space_group_name_H-M   'P 1'
#
loop_
_entity.id
_entity.type
_entity.pdbx_description
1 polymer ?
#
loop_
_entity_poly.entity_id
_entity_poly.type
_entity_poly.pdbx_seq_one_letter_code
_entity_poly.pdbx_strand_id
1 'polypeptide(L)'
;MSCPRVRPEKGKTRARRIDFRHVIDSLAKKPGAFCHATLRNDILPDDEWRRLWRRLCNHLEPDMAGRLMVHALKLAAGYDDISVVAKGMEQMLNTPGNVDLHRLMRFLGIKEKALPVVNVKQHNLSSYEQLLRGKGGSQ
;
A
#
# COMPACT_ATOMS: atom_id res chain seq x y z
N MET A 1 -10.46 10.51 -18.87
CA MET A 1 -10.98 10.15 -17.54
C MET A 1 -11.60 11.38 -16.90
N SER A 2 -12.94 11.50 -16.95
CA SER A 2 -13.67 12.67 -16.41
C SER A 2 -14.20 12.32 -15.03
N CYS A 3 -13.68 12.94 -13.97
CA CYS A 3 -14.27 12.83 -12.63
C CYS A 3 -15.51 13.76 -12.58
N PRO A 4 -16.74 13.23 -12.43
CA PRO A 4 -17.92 14.08 -12.41
C PRO A 4 -17.95 14.96 -11.15
N ARG A 5 -18.25 16.25 -11.31
CA ARG A 5 -18.38 17.22 -10.21
C ARG A 5 -19.48 16.77 -9.26
N VAL A 6 -19.14 16.59 -7.98
CA VAL A 6 -20.11 16.33 -6.91
C VAL A 6 -20.49 17.65 -6.25
N ARG A 7 -21.79 17.87 -6.03
CA ARG A 7 -22.31 19.03 -5.30
C ARG A 7 -22.58 18.63 -3.85
N PRO A 8 -22.29 19.51 -2.87
CA PRO A 8 -22.60 19.24 -1.47
C PRO A 8 -24.11 19.13 -1.24
N GLU A 9 -24.50 18.28 -0.29
CA GLU A 9 -25.83 18.32 0.30
C GLU A 9 -26.04 19.62 1.08
N LYS A 10 -27.30 20.06 1.17
CA LYS A 10 -27.70 21.29 1.89
C LYS A 10 -27.13 21.29 3.31
N GLY A 11 -26.29 22.27 3.62
CA GLY A 11 -25.67 22.46 4.95
C GLY A 11 -24.20 22.07 5.06
N LYS A 12 -23.60 21.43 4.04
CA LYS A 12 -22.15 21.15 4.00
C LYS A 12 -21.45 22.05 2.97
N THR A 13 -20.30 22.63 3.33
CA THR A 13 -19.61 23.63 2.49
C THR A 13 -18.90 23.04 1.27
N ARG A 14 -18.61 21.72 1.25
CA ARG A 14 -17.83 21.08 0.19
C ARG A 14 -18.19 19.61 0.03
N ALA A 15 -18.62 19.20 -1.17
CA ALA A 15 -18.60 17.79 -1.57
C ALA A 15 -17.22 17.42 -2.07
N ARG A 16 -16.73 16.24 -1.69
CA ARG A 16 -15.46 15.69 -2.15
C ARG A 16 -15.74 14.30 -2.71
N ARG A 17 -15.22 14.03 -3.91
CA ARG A 17 -15.14 12.69 -4.48
C ARG A 17 -13.69 12.48 -4.86
N ILE A 18 -13.03 11.59 -4.16
CA ILE A 18 -11.63 11.24 -4.41
C ILE A 18 -11.67 9.91 -5.14
N ASP A 19 -11.20 9.88 -6.39
CA ASP A 19 -10.91 8.60 -7.01
C ASP A 19 -9.58 8.08 -6.43
N PHE A 20 -9.67 6.97 -5.72
CA PHE A 20 -8.52 6.35 -5.06
C PHE A 20 -7.41 6.01 -6.04
N ARG A 21 -7.75 5.72 -7.32
CA ARG A 21 -6.77 5.44 -8.37
C ARG A 21 -5.76 6.56 -8.57
N HIS A 22 -6.11 7.81 -8.26
CA HIS A 22 -5.20 8.95 -8.36
C HIS A 22 -4.30 9.14 -7.14
N VAL A 23 -4.73 8.67 -5.97
CA VAL A 23 -4.01 8.90 -4.70
C VAL A 23 -3.15 7.69 -4.33
N ILE A 24 -3.50 6.51 -4.84
CA ILE A 24 -2.92 5.26 -4.38
C ILE A 24 -1.44 5.10 -4.68
N ASP A 25 -0.95 5.62 -5.82
CA ASP A 25 0.48 5.56 -6.16
C ASP A 25 1.35 6.36 -5.20
N SER A 26 0.85 7.51 -4.73
CA SER A 26 1.52 8.32 -3.72
C SER A 26 1.46 7.65 -2.34
N LEU A 27 0.31 7.06 -1.99
CA LEU A 27 0.15 6.33 -0.73
C LEU A 27 1.01 5.07 -0.68
N ALA A 28 1.19 4.36 -1.79
CA ALA A 28 2.02 3.17 -1.84
C ALA A 28 3.51 3.45 -1.55
N LYS A 29 3.97 4.67 -1.83
CA LYS A 29 5.33 5.12 -1.46
C LYS A 29 5.45 5.44 0.04
N LYS A 30 4.34 5.80 0.69
CA LYS A 30 4.30 6.12 2.13
C LYS A 30 3.02 5.57 2.78
N PRO A 31 2.95 4.26 3.03
CA PRO A 31 1.73 3.59 3.48
C PRO A 31 1.23 4.08 4.86
N GLY A 32 2.14 4.52 5.74
CA GLY A 32 1.76 5.09 7.05
C GLY A 32 0.91 6.36 6.95
N ALA A 33 0.92 7.06 5.82
CA ALA A 33 0.04 8.22 5.60
C ALA A 33 -1.45 7.82 5.58
N PHE A 34 -1.76 6.59 5.18
CA PHE A 34 -3.13 6.10 5.12
C PHE A 34 -3.74 5.90 6.52
N CYS A 35 -2.96 5.44 7.49
CA CYS A 35 -3.41 5.19 8.86
C CYS A 35 -3.94 6.46 9.53
N HIS A 36 -3.28 7.59 9.28
CA HIS A 36 -3.58 8.90 9.86
C HIS A 36 -4.32 9.86 8.92
N ALA A 37 -4.77 9.39 7.74
CA ALA A 37 -5.43 10.24 6.78
C ALA A 37 -6.82 10.68 7.28
N THR A 38 -7.05 12.00 7.41
CA THR A 38 -8.36 12.58 7.78
C THR A 38 -9.44 12.22 6.76
N LEU A 39 -9.06 12.14 5.48
CA LEU A 39 -9.95 11.79 4.36
C LEU A 39 -9.91 10.30 4.02
N ARG A 40 -9.42 9.42 4.92
CA ARG A 40 -9.33 7.97 4.68
C ARG A 40 -10.64 7.37 4.18
N ASN A 41 -11.72 7.74 4.85
CA ASN A 41 -13.06 7.32 4.50
C ASN A 41 -13.42 7.78 3.08
N ASP A 42 -13.06 8.99 2.65
CA ASP A 42 -13.36 9.49 1.30
C ASP A 42 -12.47 8.85 0.22
N ILE A 43 -11.33 8.27 0.59
CA ILE A 43 -10.42 7.53 -0.31
C ILE A 43 -10.93 6.11 -0.57
N LEU A 44 -11.66 5.50 0.36
CA LEU A 44 -12.15 4.14 0.17
C LEU A 44 -13.30 4.11 -0.84
N PRO A 45 -13.22 3.28 -1.90
CA PRO A 45 -14.18 3.30 -3.00
C PRO A 45 -15.58 2.87 -2.55
N ASP A 46 -15.66 1.79 -1.77
CA ASP A 46 -16.94 1.20 -1.32
C ASP A 46 -17.00 0.98 0.20
N ASP A 47 -18.21 0.79 0.71
CA ASP A 47 -18.45 0.42 2.11
C ASP A 47 -17.86 -0.94 2.48
N GLU A 48 -17.72 -1.84 1.50
CA GLU A 48 -16.99 -3.11 1.61
C GLU A 48 -15.56 -2.88 2.12
N TRP A 49 -14.84 -1.94 1.51
CA TRP A 49 -13.46 -1.61 1.91
C TRP A 49 -13.40 -0.94 3.28
N ARG A 50 -14.42 -0.16 3.65
CA ARG A 50 -14.52 0.42 5.00
C ARG A 50 -14.74 -0.65 6.07
N ARG A 51 -15.50 -1.70 5.76
CA ARG A 51 -15.67 -2.87 6.63
C ARG A 51 -14.35 -3.65 6.74
N LEU A 52 -13.69 -3.93 5.62
CA LEU A 52 -12.40 -4.61 5.60
C LEU A 52 -11.34 -3.88 6.43
N TRP A 53 -11.24 -2.56 6.29
CA TRP A 53 -10.32 -1.74 7.08
C TRP A 53 -10.52 -1.92 8.60
N ARG A 54 -11.77 -1.83 9.07
CA ARG A 54 -12.08 -2.01 10.49
C ARG A 54 -11.71 -3.40 10.98
N ARG A 55 -11.95 -4.44 10.18
CA ARG A 55 -11.53 -5.82 10.50
C ARG A 55 -10.01 -5.92 10.57
N LEU A 56 -9.30 -5.37 9.59
CA LEU A 56 -7.83 -5.36 9.58
C LEU A 56 -7.25 -4.71 10.83
N CYS A 57 -7.77 -3.55 11.25
CA CYS A 57 -7.35 -2.88 12.49
C CYS A 57 -7.60 -3.69 13.76
N ASN A 58 -8.57 -4.62 13.76
CA ASN A 58 -8.83 -5.49 14.91
C ASN A 58 -7.89 -6.69 14.96
N HIS A 59 -7.33 -7.11 13.82
CA HIS A 59 -6.48 -8.29 13.70
C HIS A 59 -4.98 -7.96 13.67
N LEU A 60 -4.62 -6.73 13.29
CA LEU A 60 -3.24 -6.32 13.05
C LEU A 60 -2.97 -4.94 13.63
N GLU A 61 -1.68 -4.69 13.91
CA GLU A 61 -1.19 -3.34 14.22
C GLU A 61 -1.58 -2.35 13.10
N PRO A 62 -1.98 -1.12 13.44
CA PRO A 62 -2.54 -0.15 12.50
C PRO A 62 -1.59 0.15 11.34
N ASP A 63 -0.28 0.12 11.61
CA ASP A 63 0.77 0.36 10.64
C ASP A 63 0.87 -0.74 9.57
N MET A 64 0.70 -2.00 10.00
CA MET A 64 0.68 -3.17 9.12
C MET A 64 -0.63 -3.26 8.34
N ALA A 65 -1.75 -3.00 9.01
CA ALA A 65 -3.07 -2.88 8.38
C ALA A 65 -3.04 -1.81 7.28
N GLY A 66 -2.45 -0.64 7.54
CA GLY A 66 -2.31 0.45 6.59
C GLY A 66 -1.51 0.06 5.35
N ARG A 67 -0.36 -0.60 5.55
CA ARG A 67 0.45 -1.18 4.47
C ARG A 67 -0.37 -2.12 3.61
N LEU A 68 -0.99 -3.14 4.20
CA LEU A 68 -1.79 -4.13 3.47
C LEU A 68 -2.95 -3.49 2.70
N MET A 69 -3.66 -2.55 3.33
CA MET A 69 -4.78 -1.85 2.72
C MET A 69 -4.36 -1.06 1.48
N VAL A 70 -3.28 -0.29 1.59
CA VAL A 70 -2.74 0.50 0.48
C VAL A 70 -2.23 -0.41 -0.64
N HIS A 71 -1.54 -1.50 -0.32
CA HIS A 71 -1.07 -2.43 -1.33
C HIS A 71 -2.23 -3.14 -2.04
N ALA A 72 -3.28 -3.54 -1.32
CA ALA A 72 -4.46 -4.14 -1.93
C ALA A 72 -5.23 -3.16 -2.81
N LEU A 73 -5.39 -1.91 -2.38
CA LEU A 73 -5.97 -0.85 -3.21
C LEU A 73 -5.11 -0.58 -4.45
N LYS A 74 -3.77 -0.69 -4.35
CA LYS A 74 -2.88 -0.57 -5.51
C LYS A 74 -3.06 -1.73 -6.49
N LEU A 75 -3.20 -2.95 -5.99
CA LEU A 75 -3.54 -4.11 -6.82
C LEU A 75 -4.89 -3.91 -7.50
N ALA A 76 -5.90 -3.44 -6.77
CA ALA A 76 -7.23 -3.13 -7.29
C ALA A 76 -7.24 -1.95 -8.28
N ALA A 77 -6.26 -1.04 -8.21
CA ALA A 77 -6.11 0.03 -9.21
C ALA A 77 -5.50 -0.49 -10.51
N GLY A 78 -4.62 -1.49 -10.44
CA GLY A 78 -4.03 -2.17 -11.60
C GLY A 78 -4.93 -3.23 -12.24
N TYR A 79 -5.90 -3.76 -11.49
CA TYR A 79 -6.96 -4.63 -11.99
C TYR A 79 -8.23 -3.82 -12.31
N ASP A 80 -9.05 -4.32 -13.24
CA ASP A 80 -10.33 -3.68 -13.54
C ASP A 80 -11.38 -3.94 -12.44
N ASP A 81 -11.25 -5.04 -11.68
CA ASP A 81 -12.25 -5.47 -10.72
C ASP A 81 -11.78 -5.33 -9.26
N ILE A 82 -12.31 -4.30 -8.59
CA ILE A 82 -12.05 -3.96 -7.20
C ILE A 82 -12.68 -5.01 -6.26
N SER A 83 -13.81 -5.59 -6.64
CA SER A 83 -14.57 -6.51 -5.79
C SER A 83 -13.88 -7.86 -5.63
N VAL A 84 -13.14 -8.31 -6.65
CA VAL A 84 -12.34 -9.55 -6.58
C VAL A 84 -11.26 -9.44 -5.50
N VAL A 85 -10.58 -8.31 -5.42
CA VAL A 85 -9.54 -8.06 -4.41
C VAL A 85 -10.15 -8.00 -3.00
N ALA A 86 -11.31 -7.34 -2.85
CA ALA A 86 -12.02 -7.27 -1.58
C ALA A 86 -12.43 -8.68 -1.07
N LYS A 87 -12.99 -9.52 -1.95
CA LYS A 87 -13.35 -10.91 -1.62
C LYS A 87 -12.14 -11.75 -1.23
N GLY A 88 -11.01 -11.60 -1.94
CA GLY A 88 -9.76 -12.27 -1.60
C GLY A 88 -9.25 -11.88 -0.21
N MET A 89 -9.29 -10.59 0.13
CA MET A 89 -8.95 -10.12 1.47
C MET A 89 -9.89 -10.67 2.54
N GLU A 90 -11.20 -10.71 2.28
CA GLU A 90 -12.17 -11.25 3.22
C GLU A 90 -11.96 -12.75 3.47
N GLN A 91 -11.72 -13.53 2.42
CA GLN A 91 -11.40 -14.95 2.56
C GLN A 91 -10.12 -15.19 3.36
N MET A 92 -9.11 -14.32 3.18
CA MET A 92 -7.88 -14.39 3.97
C MET A 92 -8.12 -14.06 5.44
N LEU A 93 -8.97 -13.08 5.75
CA LEU A 93 -9.35 -12.74 7.12
C LEU A 93 -10.21 -13.82 7.80
N ASN A 94 -10.97 -14.59 7.02
CA ASN A 94 -11.77 -15.71 7.52
C ASN A 94 -10.94 -16.98 7.74
N THR A 95 -9.76 -17.09 7.12
CA THR A 95 -8.90 -18.27 7.26
C THR A 95 -7.88 -18.03 8.37
N PRO A 96 -7.72 -18.93 9.36
CA PRO A 96 -6.67 -18.78 10.38
C PRO A 96 -5.29 -18.78 9.70
N GLY A 97 -4.51 -17.72 9.96
CA GLY A 97 -3.16 -17.56 9.43
C GLY A 97 -2.74 -16.09 9.39
N ASN A 98 -1.47 -15.85 9.08
CA ASN A 98 -0.96 -14.49 8.94
C ASN A 98 -1.56 -13.84 7.67
N VAL A 99 -2.04 -12.60 7.81
CA VAL A 99 -2.59 -11.83 6.69
C VAL A 99 -1.41 -11.19 5.99
N ASP A 100 -1.11 -11.64 4.78
CA ASP A 100 0.09 -11.21 4.04
C ASP A 100 -0.22 -10.87 2.58
N LEU A 101 0.46 -9.87 2.05
CA LEU A 101 0.30 -9.39 0.67
C LEU A 101 0.59 -10.50 -0.34
N HIS A 102 1.60 -11.33 -0.10
CA HIS A 102 1.96 -12.44 -0.99
C HIS A 102 0.82 -13.46 -1.12
N ARG A 103 0.07 -13.70 -0.04
CA ARG A 103 -1.09 -14.59 -0.05
C ARG A 103 -2.24 -13.99 -0.87
N LEU A 104 -2.45 -12.69 -0.77
CA LEU A 104 -3.43 -11.97 -1.60
C LEU A 104 -3.03 -12.02 -3.09
N MET A 105 -1.76 -11.77 -3.40
CA MET A 105 -1.24 -11.86 -4.76
C MET A 105 -1.38 -13.27 -5.34
N ARG A 106 -1.09 -14.31 -4.55
CA ARG A 106 -1.28 -15.71 -4.95
C ARG A 106 -2.75 -16.03 -5.22
N PHE A 107 -3.66 -15.54 -4.38
CA PHE A 107 -5.11 -15.73 -4.57
C PHE A 107 -5.60 -15.08 -5.87
N LEU A 108 -5.06 -13.89 -6.19
CA LEU A 108 -5.35 -13.17 -7.44
C LEU A 108 -4.61 -13.77 -8.66
N GLY A 109 -3.81 -14.82 -8.49
CA GLY A 109 -3.02 -15.42 -9.56
C GLY A 109 -1.91 -14.52 -10.09
N ILE A 110 -1.53 -13.47 -9.35
CA ILE A 110 -0.50 -12.51 -9.75
C ILE A 110 0.85 -13.19 -9.60
N LYS A 111 1.46 -13.56 -10.73
CA LYS A 111 2.85 -13.99 -10.75
C LYS A 111 3.72 -12.77 -10.43
N GLU A 112 4.43 -12.84 -9.31
CA GLU A 112 5.48 -11.88 -9.03
C GLU A 112 6.41 -11.82 -10.25
N LYS A 113 6.64 -10.59 -10.75
CA LYS A 113 7.62 -10.38 -11.80
C LYS A 113 8.95 -10.82 -11.20
N ALA A 114 9.45 -11.97 -11.65
CA ALA A 114 10.67 -12.56 -11.13
C ALA A 114 11.78 -11.50 -11.22
N LEU A 115 12.19 -10.97 -10.07
CA LEU A 115 13.30 -10.05 -10.01
C LEU A 115 14.55 -10.84 -10.41
N PRO A 116 15.43 -10.28 -11.26
CA PRO A 116 16.69 -10.94 -11.54
C PRO A 116 17.42 -11.13 -10.21
N VAL A 117 18.00 -12.32 -10.00
CA VAL A 117 18.82 -12.60 -8.83
C VAL A 117 20.04 -11.69 -8.90
N VAL A 118 20.00 -10.56 -8.18
CA VAL A 118 21.13 -9.65 -8.07
C VAL A 118 22.09 -10.29 -7.09
N ASN A 119 23.18 -10.84 -7.61
CA ASN A 119 24.25 -11.38 -6.79
C ASN A 119 25.06 -10.20 -6.24
N VAL A 120 24.66 -9.70 -5.07
CA VAL A 120 25.34 -8.57 -4.41
C VAL A 120 26.68 -9.08 -3.87
N LYS A 121 27.78 -8.72 -4.54
CA LYS A 121 29.12 -8.89 -3.97
C LYS A 121 29.34 -7.79 -2.93
N GLN A 122 29.19 -8.14 -1.66
CA GLN A 122 29.60 -7.25 -0.58
C GLN A 122 31.13 -7.13 -0.60
N HIS A 123 31.64 -5.92 -0.86
CA HIS A 123 33.07 -5.66 -0.76
C HIS A 123 33.53 -5.77 0.70
N ASN A 124 34.76 -6.23 0.90
CA ASN A 124 35.36 -6.25 2.22
C ASN A 124 35.49 -4.81 2.76
N LEU A 125 35.09 -4.59 4.01
CA LEU A 125 35.14 -3.29 4.69
C LEU A 125 36.55 -2.66 4.68
N SER A 126 37.60 -3.48 4.60
CA SER A 126 38.99 -3.03 4.47
C SER A 126 39.27 -2.18 3.22
N SER A 127 38.48 -2.36 2.15
CA SER A 127 38.59 -1.51 0.94
C SER A 127 38.16 -0.06 1.21
N TYR A 128 37.31 0.17 2.21
CA TYR A 128 36.89 1.52 2.62
C TYR A 128 37.95 2.22 3.48
N GLU A 129 38.68 1.47 4.31
CA GLU A 129 39.76 2.03 5.13
C GLU A 129 40.89 2.64 4.29
N GLN A 130 41.17 2.07 3.12
CA GLN A 130 42.17 2.60 2.19
C GLN A 130 41.78 3.97 1.61
N LEU A 131 40.49 4.21 1.37
CA LEU A 131 39.97 5.50 0.92
C LEU A 131 40.03 6.58 2.01
N LEU A 132 39.86 6.18 3.28
CA LEU A 132 39.99 7.09 4.43
C LEU A 132 41.45 7.43 4.75
N ARG A 133 42.38 6.49 4.55
CA ARG A 133 43.82 6.71 4.77
C ARG A 133 44.48 7.59 3.69
N GLY A 134 43.88 7.71 2.50
CA GLY A 134 44.40 8.54 1.40
C GLY A 134 44.16 10.05 1.53
N LYS A 135 43.48 10.51 2.58
CA LYS A 135 43.17 11.94 2.81
C LYS A 135 43.56 12.45 4.20
N GLY A 136 44.55 11.82 4.82
CA GLY A 136 45.36 12.48 5.85
C GLY A 136 46.41 13.32 5.16
N GLY A 137 46.09 14.59 4.90
CA GLY A 137 47.05 15.54 4.37
C GLY A 137 48.31 15.55 5.25
N SER A 138 49.46 15.37 4.61
CA SER A 138 50.71 15.86 5.17
C SER A 138 50.58 17.36 5.37
N GLN A 139 50.61 17.80 6.64
CA GLN A 139 51.48 18.86 7.15
C GLN A 139 51.25 19.05 8.64
#